data_AF-A0A8J4YSU7-F1
#
_entry.id   AF-A0A8J4YSU7-F1
#
_cell.length_a   1.000
_cell.length_b   1.000
_cell.length_c   1.000
_cell.angle_alpha   90.00
_cell.angle_beta   90.00
_cell.angle_gamma   90.00
#
_symmetry.space_group_name_H-M   'P 1'
#
loop_
_entity.id
_entity.type
_entity.pdbx_description
1 polymer ?
#
loop_
_entity_poly.entity_id
_entity_poly.type
_entity_poly.pdbx_seq_one_letter_code
_entity_poly.pdbx_strand_id
1 'polypeptide(L)'
;MEEVLEALHREASPTKHSHIRFACTQARDVLESQVGLLRSPPHQLRALCLAALQGALETRQSKLVTLAVSGYYKLLRDTQFHSGYEEDDDSTWLAAQVLASLHSLPHHTEDTQVDLLKVVLNMSCVAGVSSSGQLVTQVVGVCGLAWGRGGAPLRTAAQAAASQAIAQLVRQLKEESEEQEKLYLRGSQRRKKKEEEEEEEGKRKEEEEEEDYDFIAPAFDESVPIINFVAEKLMDVKRLEDSKKGAEIPALYLLECVKTLLACLALPETLAHLHKPSEGVSSTPASGTPSYCSTLFTTSLWQRLCPALVALLGTPTSHRLARASGRTEGQMGRGSGCMAHPAPLFNNQQARAIYSVVCGLVVTMGGVGEMRPVLESLLHRMLLYPPPQCRQDALKAVTELLGNPTKLVQLAGPILYPDPRNPHQNDMALFRLVMDSLGECAGCGEGGVRGVLVGAVGGLLGSLERLTQGHALSKHQVGLTNALYAALQDGDYSGHSFLHRATHI
;
A
#
# COMPACT_ATOMS: atom_id res chain seq x y z
N MET A 1 5.91 -32.69 12.74
CA MET A 1 4.56 -32.33 13.23
C MET A 1 4.03 -33.35 14.25
N GLU A 2 4.36 -34.62 14.03
CA GLU A 2 4.03 -35.82 14.78
C GLU A 2 4.26 -35.69 16.29
N GLU A 3 5.43 -35.17 16.70
CA GLU A 3 5.75 -34.96 18.12
C GLU A 3 4.77 -33.99 18.82
N VAL A 4 4.34 -32.94 18.11
CA VAL A 4 3.37 -31.97 18.66
C VAL A 4 2.00 -32.61 18.80
N LEU A 5 1.57 -33.38 17.78
CA LEU A 5 0.30 -34.12 17.82
C LEU A 5 0.31 -35.17 18.94
N GLU A 6 1.44 -35.83 19.17
CA GLU A 6 1.59 -36.76 20.28
C GLU A 6 1.50 -36.05 21.63
N ALA A 7 2.20 -34.92 21.80
CA ALA A 7 2.12 -34.12 23.02
C ALA A 7 0.68 -33.63 23.28
N LEU A 8 -0.02 -33.16 22.25
CA LEU A 8 -1.43 -32.77 22.33
C LEU A 8 -2.32 -33.94 22.74
N HIS A 9 -2.14 -35.11 22.12
CA HIS A 9 -2.90 -36.30 22.46
C HIS A 9 -2.68 -36.73 23.91
N ARG A 10 -1.44 -36.66 24.42
CA ARG A 10 -1.13 -36.99 25.82
C ARG A 10 -1.74 -36.00 26.82
N GLU A 11 -1.66 -34.71 26.54
CA GLU A 11 -2.20 -33.66 27.43
C GLU A 11 -3.74 -33.57 27.37
N ALA A 12 -4.35 -33.93 26.24
CA ALA A 12 -5.80 -33.91 26.06
C ALA A 12 -6.50 -34.97 26.92
N SER A 13 -7.42 -34.51 27.79
CA SER A 13 -8.26 -35.38 28.62
C SER A 13 -9.11 -36.33 27.77
N PRO A 14 -9.14 -37.64 28.08
CA PRO A 14 -9.90 -38.62 27.31
C PRO A 14 -11.42 -38.42 27.41
N THR A 15 -11.91 -37.77 28.46
CA THR A 15 -13.35 -37.55 28.69
C THR A 15 -13.81 -36.18 28.20
N LYS A 16 -13.02 -35.11 28.45
CA LYS A 16 -13.39 -33.74 28.06
C LYS A 16 -12.97 -33.37 26.64
N HIS A 17 -11.85 -33.93 26.17
CA HIS A 17 -11.20 -33.55 24.92
C HIS A 17 -11.02 -34.75 23.98
N SER A 18 -12.00 -35.66 23.96
CA SER A 18 -11.98 -36.86 23.12
C SER A 18 -11.84 -36.53 21.62
N HIS A 19 -12.49 -35.46 21.16
CA HIS A 19 -12.40 -34.96 19.79
C HIS A 19 -10.95 -34.55 19.41
N ILE A 20 -10.21 -33.89 20.30
CA ILE A 20 -8.81 -33.50 20.08
C ILE A 20 -7.94 -34.75 19.95
N ARG A 21 -8.15 -35.73 20.85
CA ARG A 21 -7.41 -36.99 20.80
C ARG A 21 -7.64 -37.74 19.50
N PHE A 22 -8.90 -37.81 19.06
CA PHE A 22 -9.29 -38.43 17.80
C PHE A 22 -8.64 -37.73 16.61
N ALA A 23 -8.70 -36.39 16.54
CA ALA A 23 -8.07 -35.61 15.48
C ALA A 23 -6.54 -35.80 15.46
N CYS A 24 -5.88 -35.83 16.62
CA CYS A 24 -4.45 -36.10 16.72
C CYS A 24 -4.09 -37.50 16.21
N THR A 25 -4.88 -38.52 16.56
CA THR A 25 -4.66 -39.90 16.08
C THR A 25 -4.84 -39.99 14.58
N GLN A 26 -5.94 -39.44 14.04
CA GLN A 26 -6.21 -39.44 12.61
C GLN A 26 -5.09 -38.75 11.80
N ALA A 27 -4.64 -37.57 12.26
CA ALA A 27 -3.54 -36.85 11.59
C ALA A 27 -2.23 -37.65 11.65
N ARG A 28 -1.91 -38.26 12.79
CA ARG A 28 -0.70 -39.08 12.95
C ARG A 28 -0.71 -40.34 12.09
N ASP A 29 -1.83 -41.07 12.04
CA ASP A 29 -1.95 -42.29 11.24
C ASP A 29 -1.64 -42.03 9.76
N VAL A 30 -2.03 -40.85 9.25
CA VAL A 30 -1.74 -40.43 7.87
C VAL A 30 -0.28 -40.00 7.71
N LEU A 31 0.28 -39.24 8.65
CA LEU A 31 1.68 -38.77 8.59
C LEU A 31 2.71 -39.91 8.78
N GLU A 32 2.40 -40.91 9.61
CA GLU A 32 3.26 -42.07 9.85
C GLU A 32 3.17 -43.09 8.70
N SER A 33 2.09 -43.06 7.91
CA SER A 33 1.89 -43.93 6.75
C SER A 33 2.58 -43.38 5.49
N GLN A 34 3.59 -44.09 5.00
CA GLN A 34 4.26 -43.76 3.74
C GLN A 34 3.30 -43.74 2.54
N VAL A 35 2.26 -44.58 2.55
CA VAL A 35 1.19 -44.59 1.54
C VAL A 35 0.24 -43.40 1.72
N GLY A 36 0.00 -42.99 2.98
CA GLY A 36 -0.80 -41.81 3.31
C GLY A 36 -0.17 -40.53 2.77
N LEU A 37 1.14 -40.36 2.96
CA LEU A 37 1.91 -39.22 2.47
C LEU A 37 1.95 -39.13 0.93
N LEU A 38 2.07 -40.26 0.24
CA LEU A 38 2.11 -40.28 -1.23
C LEU A 38 0.75 -40.05 -1.89
N ARG A 39 -0.35 -40.35 -1.20
CA ARG A 39 -1.72 -40.22 -1.75
C ARG A 39 -2.41 -38.92 -1.38
N SER A 40 -2.00 -38.28 -0.29
CA SER A 40 -2.70 -37.12 0.24
C SER A 40 -2.02 -35.83 -0.23
N PRO A 41 -2.72 -34.94 -0.96
CA PRO A 41 -2.16 -33.65 -1.31
C PRO A 41 -1.89 -32.80 -0.06
N PRO A 42 -0.94 -31.84 -0.11
CA PRO A 42 -0.56 -31.03 1.05
C PRO A 42 -1.73 -30.34 1.75
N HIS A 43 -2.74 -29.88 1.00
CA HIS A 43 -3.92 -29.22 1.55
C HIS A 43 -4.78 -30.13 2.45
N GLN A 44 -4.83 -31.44 2.16
CA GLN A 44 -5.54 -32.43 3.00
C GLN A 44 -4.74 -32.74 4.27
N LEU A 45 -3.42 -32.91 4.13
CA LEU A 45 -2.53 -33.13 5.28
C LEU A 45 -2.61 -31.96 6.28
N ARG A 46 -2.65 -30.72 5.75
CA ARG A 46 -2.87 -29.52 6.55
C ARG A 46 -4.21 -29.53 7.25
N ALA A 47 -5.31 -29.81 6.55
CA ALA A 47 -6.65 -29.81 7.14
C ALA A 47 -6.76 -30.74 8.36
N LEU A 48 -6.16 -31.94 8.28
CA LEU A 48 -6.12 -32.89 9.40
C LEU A 48 -5.34 -32.35 10.60
N CYS A 49 -4.14 -31.81 10.34
CA CYS A 49 -3.31 -31.21 11.38
C CYS A 49 -4.00 -29.99 12.02
N LEU A 50 -4.54 -29.10 11.20
CA LEU A 50 -5.20 -27.86 11.62
C LEU A 50 -6.45 -28.15 12.45
N ALA A 51 -7.22 -29.20 12.15
CA ALA A 51 -8.35 -29.60 12.98
C ALA A 51 -7.93 -29.95 14.41
N ALA A 52 -6.81 -30.67 14.58
CA ALA A 52 -6.27 -30.98 15.90
C ALA A 52 -5.74 -29.72 16.63
N LEU A 53 -5.02 -28.85 15.92
CA LEU A 53 -4.50 -27.59 16.47
C LEU A 53 -5.62 -26.63 16.86
N GLN A 54 -6.65 -26.51 16.02
CA GLN A 54 -7.82 -25.68 16.26
C GLN A 54 -8.57 -26.16 17.51
N GLY A 55 -8.86 -27.47 17.61
CA GLY A 55 -9.52 -28.03 18.79
C GLY A 55 -8.72 -27.78 20.07
N ALA A 56 -7.40 -27.86 20.01
CA ALA A 56 -6.52 -27.52 21.13
C ALA A 56 -6.51 -26.02 21.46
N LEU A 57 -6.54 -25.16 20.45
CA LEU A 57 -6.55 -23.71 20.60
C LEU A 57 -7.87 -23.22 21.21
N GLU A 58 -9.01 -23.80 20.86
CA GLU A 58 -10.33 -23.44 21.41
C GLU A 58 -10.49 -23.85 22.89
N THR A 59 -9.57 -24.65 23.43
CA THR A 59 -9.59 -24.98 24.85
C THR A 59 -9.19 -23.80 25.72
N ARG A 60 -9.66 -23.78 26.96
CA ARG A 60 -9.19 -22.83 27.99
C ARG A 60 -7.94 -23.32 28.73
N GLN A 61 -7.29 -24.39 28.25
CA GLN A 61 -6.11 -24.95 28.92
C GLN A 61 -4.83 -24.37 28.32
N SER A 62 -4.10 -23.60 29.13
CA SER A 62 -2.88 -22.90 28.70
C SER A 62 -1.87 -23.81 28.01
N LYS A 63 -1.62 -25.01 28.54
CA LYS A 63 -0.69 -25.98 27.93
C LYS A 63 -1.13 -26.44 26.54
N LEU A 64 -2.42 -26.75 26.35
CA LEU A 64 -2.95 -27.15 25.03
C LEU A 64 -2.85 -26.00 24.03
N VAL A 65 -3.16 -24.77 24.47
CA VAL A 65 -3.01 -23.55 23.66
C VAL A 65 -1.55 -23.34 23.25
N THR A 66 -0.59 -23.46 24.18
CA THR A 66 0.85 -23.34 23.86
C THR A 66 1.33 -24.41 22.88
N LEU A 67 0.88 -25.66 23.05
CA LEU A 67 1.19 -26.75 22.11
C LEU A 67 0.55 -26.50 20.74
N ALA A 68 -0.67 -25.97 20.68
CA ALA A 68 -1.34 -25.61 19.43
C ALA A 68 -0.55 -24.53 18.67
N VAL A 69 -0.16 -23.45 19.36
CA VAL A 69 0.69 -22.38 18.80
C VAL A 69 2.01 -22.94 18.26
N SER A 70 2.69 -23.82 19.01
CA SER A 70 3.91 -24.50 18.56
C SER A 70 3.66 -25.35 17.30
N GLY A 71 2.53 -26.03 17.23
CA GLY A 71 2.10 -26.81 16.07
C GLY A 71 1.91 -25.96 14.82
N TYR A 72 1.32 -24.76 14.94
CA TYR A 72 1.21 -23.81 13.83
C TYR A 72 2.58 -23.40 13.29
N TYR A 73 3.54 -23.07 14.15
CA TYR A 73 4.91 -22.78 13.72
C TYR A 73 5.58 -23.97 13.04
N LYS A 74 5.35 -25.18 13.55
CA LYS A 74 5.92 -26.39 12.95
C LYS A 74 5.32 -26.64 11.57
N LEU A 75 4.01 -26.46 11.40
CA LEU A 75 3.31 -26.61 10.13
C LEU A 75 3.85 -25.64 9.07
N LEU A 76 4.05 -24.37 9.43
CA LEU A 76 4.60 -23.35 8.51
C LEU A 76 6.06 -23.58 8.10
N ARG A 77 6.83 -24.35 8.88
CA ARG A 77 8.26 -24.61 8.58
C ARG A 77 8.49 -25.91 7.82
N ASP A 78 7.49 -26.77 7.80
CA ASP A 78 7.64 -28.14 7.35
C ASP A 78 7.19 -28.25 5.89
N THR A 79 8.16 -28.53 5.01
CA THR A 79 7.99 -28.47 3.55
C THR A 79 6.95 -29.46 3.03
N GLN A 80 6.64 -30.52 3.80
CA GLN A 80 5.59 -31.48 3.44
C GLN A 80 4.18 -30.85 3.35
N PHE A 81 3.95 -29.73 4.03
CA PHE A 81 2.68 -29.00 4.00
C PHE A 81 2.65 -27.90 2.93
N HIS A 82 3.73 -27.74 2.17
CA HIS A 82 3.84 -26.75 1.11
C HIS A 82 3.50 -27.44 -0.21
N SER A 83 2.67 -26.78 -1.01
CA SER A 83 2.39 -27.24 -2.36
C SER A 83 3.24 -26.42 -3.32
N GLY A 84 3.87 -27.07 -4.30
CA GLY A 84 4.50 -26.37 -5.43
C GLY A 84 3.48 -25.98 -6.52
N TYR A 85 2.23 -26.39 -6.34
CA TYR A 85 1.12 -26.10 -7.24
C TYR A 85 -0.09 -25.69 -6.41
N GLU A 86 -0.64 -24.52 -6.69
CA GLU A 86 -1.84 -24.05 -6.00
C GLU A 86 -3.08 -24.42 -6.80
N GLU A 87 -4.10 -24.88 -6.08
CA GLU A 87 -5.39 -25.21 -6.68
C GLU A 87 -6.18 -23.95 -6.96
N ASP A 88 -7.10 -24.03 -7.93
CA ASP A 88 -7.95 -22.89 -8.33
C ASP A 88 -8.81 -22.35 -7.17
N ASP A 89 -9.05 -23.17 -6.13
CA ASP A 89 -9.75 -22.74 -4.92
C ASP A 89 -8.77 -22.20 -3.87
N ASP A 90 -8.74 -20.86 -3.73
CA ASP A 90 -8.01 -20.11 -2.70
C ASP A 90 -8.21 -20.67 -1.28
N SER A 91 -9.37 -21.27 -0.97
CA SER A 91 -9.67 -21.79 0.37
C SER A 91 -8.73 -22.92 0.79
N THR A 92 -8.16 -23.61 -0.19
CA THR A 92 -7.23 -24.72 0.01
C THR A 92 -5.81 -24.25 0.24
N TRP A 93 -5.48 -22.99 -0.05
CA TRP A 93 -4.11 -22.46 0.04
C TRP A 93 -3.60 -22.46 1.48
N LEU A 94 -2.28 -22.55 1.65
CA LEU A 94 -1.66 -22.63 3.00
C LEU A 94 -2.16 -21.51 3.90
N ALA A 95 -2.09 -20.29 3.39
CA ALA A 95 -2.36 -19.10 4.15
C ALA A 95 -3.87 -18.96 4.46
N ALA A 96 -4.75 -19.38 3.55
CA ALA A 96 -6.19 -19.42 3.78
C ALA A 96 -6.58 -20.46 4.85
N GLN A 97 -6.06 -21.68 4.76
CA GLN A 97 -6.35 -22.75 5.73
C GLN A 97 -5.85 -22.39 7.14
N VAL A 98 -4.65 -21.83 7.26
CA VAL A 98 -4.10 -21.38 8.55
C VAL A 98 -4.93 -20.21 9.10
N LEU A 99 -5.32 -19.23 8.28
CA LEU A 99 -6.14 -18.11 8.75
C LEU A 99 -7.53 -18.57 9.22
N ALA A 100 -8.15 -19.50 8.49
CA ALA A 100 -9.47 -20.05 8.84
C ALA A 100 -9.46 -20.79 10.18
N SER A 101 -8.39 -21.53 10.50
CA SER A 101 -8.28 -22.25 11.77
C SER A 101 -8.01 -21.32 12.97
N LEU A 102 -7.64 -20.06 12.72
CA LEU A 102 -7.37 -19.03 13.73
C LEU A 102 -8.59 -18.16 14.09
N HIS A 103 -9.80 -18.55 13.70
CA HIS A 103 -11.03 -17.78 14.00
C HIS A 103 -11.26 -17.48 15.50
N SER A 104 -10.73 -18.29 16.42
CA SER A 104 -10.83 -18.06 17.87
C SER A 104 -9.88 -16.99 18.42
N LEU A 105 -8.96 -16.46 17.59
CA LEU A 105 -7.97 -15.44 17.94
C LEU A 105 -8.54 -14.31 18.81
N PRO A 106 -9.67 -13.65 18.48
CA PRO A 106 -10.15 -12.50 19.24
C PRO A 106 -10.60 -12.81 20.68
N HIS A 107 -10.77 -14.09 21.03
CA HIS A 107 -11.28 -14.55 22.32
C HIS A 107 -10.17 -14.96 23.30
N HIS A 108 -8.91 -14.93 22.86
CA HIS A 108 -7.76 -15.32 23.68
C HIS A 108 -7.20 -14.16 24.52
N THR A 109 -6.30 -14.47 25.45
CA THR A 109 -5.52 -13.47 26.19
C THR A 109 -4.61 -12.67 25.26
N GLU A 110 -4.25 -11.43 25.62
CA GLU A 110 -3.38 -10.60 24.77
C GLU A 110 -2.06 -11.29 24.41
N ASP A 111 -1.43 -12.01 25.34
CA ASP A 111 -0.18 -12.75 25.09
C ASP A 111 -0.37 -13.83 24.02
N THR A 112 -1.43 -14.63 24.13
CA THR A 112 -1.77 -15.66 23.14
C THR A 112 -2.11 -15.01 21.80
N GLN A 113 -2.87 -13.91 21.78
CA GLN A 113 -3.20 -13.19 20.55
C GLN A 113 -1.93 -12.68 19.85
N VAL A 114 -0.96 -12.16 20.60
CA VAL A 114 0.35 -11.76 20.07
C VAL A 114 1.05 -12.95 19.42
N ASP A 115 1.06 -14.11 20.07
CA ASP A 115 1.71 -15.30 19.51
C ASP A 115 0.99 -15.85 18.27
N LEU A 116 -0.34 -15.78 18.21
CA LEU A 116 -1.12 -16.13 17.02
C LEU A 116 -0.91 -15.13 15.87
N LEU A 117 -0.80 -13.83 16.16
CA LEU A 117 -0.48 -12.83 15.13
C LEU A 117 0.94 -12.99 14.59
N LYS A 118 1.89 -13.46 15.41
CA LYS A 118 3.21 -13.88 14.92
C LYS A 118 3.10 -15.09 13.99
N VAL A 119 2.16 -16.02 14.19
CA VAL A 119 1.89 -17.10 13.23
C VAL A 119 1.42 -16.51 11.89
N VAL A 120 0.45 -15.58 11.92
CA VAL A 120 -0.05 -14.88 10.71
C VAL A 120 1.07 -14.11 10.00
N LEU A 121 1.98 -13.48 10.76
CA LEU A 121 3.16 -12.83 10.21
C LEU A 121 4.09 -13.85 9.54
N ASN A 122 4.44 -14.94 10.22
CA ASN A 122 5.36 -15.94 9.68
C ASN A 122 4.81 -16.61 8.43
N MET A 123 3.50 -16.84 8.37
CA MET A 123 2.80 -17.31 7.17
C MET A 123 3.06 -16.39 5.96
N SER A 124 3.11 -15.08 6.18
CA SER A 124 3.41 -14.07 5.15
C SER A 124 4.91 -13.91 4.84
N CYS A 125 5.77 -14.70 5.49
CA CYS A 125 7.22 -14.73 5.26
C CYS A 125 7.69 -16.05 4.63
N VAL A 126 6.82 -17.05 4.49
CA VAL A 126 7.17 -18.32 3.87
C VAL A 126 7.36 -18.06 2.36
N ALA A 127 8.50 -18.50 1.83
CA ALA A 127 8.81 -18.37 0.41
C ALA A 127 7.91 -19.28 -0.44
N GLY A 128 7.42 -18.76 -1.57
CA GLY A 128 6.61 -19.53 -2.52
C GLY A 128 5.18 -19.81 -2.07
N VAL A 129 4.68 -19.13 -1.03
CA VAL A 129 3.26 -19.14 -0.67
C VAL A 129 2.58 -18.00 -1.40
N SER A 130 1.57 -18.28 -2.21
CA SER A 130 0.79 -17.22 -2.82
C SER A 130 -0.21 -16.63 -1.85
N SER A 131 -0.52 -15.38 -2.12
CA SER A 131 -1.49 -14.59 -1.38
C SER A 131 -2.43 -13.91 -2.36
N SER A 132 -3.73 -14.00 -2.10
CA SER A 132 -4.73 -13.24 -2.84
C SER A 132 -5.10 -11.96 -2.10
N GLY A 133 -5.62 -10.98 -2.83
CA GLY A 133 -6.14 -9.74 -2.29
C GLY A 133 -7.21 -9.93 -1.23
N GLN A 134 -8.07 -10.93 -1.42
CA GLN A 134 -9.13 -11.31 -0.47
C GLN A 134 -8.54 -11.84 0.82
N LEU A 135 -7.54 -12.71 0.74
CA LEU A 135 -6.88 -13.26 1.91
C LEU A 135 -6.18 -12.17 2.73
N VAL A 136 -5.44 -11.28 2.08
CA VAL A 136 -4.79 -10.14 2.77
C VAL A 136 -5.83 -9.21 3.38
N THR A 137 -6.97 -9.00 2.71
CA THR A 137 -8.08 -8.22 3.28
C THR A 137 -8.61 -8.84 4.58
N GLN A 138 -8.75 -10.17 4.64
CA GLN A 138 -9.13 -10.87 5.87
C GLN A 138 -8.06 -10.71 6.97
N VAL A 139 -6.77 -10.85 6.63
CA VAL A 139 -5.67 -10.61 7.57
C VAL A 139 -5.71 -9.19 8.13
N VAL A 140 -5.91 -8.18 7.29
CA VAL A 140 -6.05 -6.77 7.69
C VAL A 140 -7.27 -6.59 8.60
N GLY A 141 -8.39 -7.26 8.32
CA GLY A 141 -9.58 -7.24 9.17
C GLY A 141 -9.32 -7.81 10.58
N VAL A 142 -8.77 -9.02 10.65
CA VAL A 142 -8.47 -9.71 11.94
C VAL A 142 -7.44 -8.92 12.75
N CYS A 143 -6.36 -8.46 12.10
CA CYS A 143 -5.34 -7.64 12.76
C CYS A 143 -5.93 -6.31 13.24
N GLY A 144 -6.83 -5.68 12.47
CA GLY A 144 -7.49 -4.43 12.85
C GLY A 144 -8.35 -4.57 14.10
N LEU A 145 -9.09 -5.68 14.24
CA LEU A 145 -9.87 -5.98 15.45
C LEU A 145 -8.96 -6.19 16.67
N ALA A 146 -7.86 -6.92 16.51
CA ALA A 146 -6.87 -7.12 17.58
C ALA A 146 -6.19 -5.79 17.99
N TRP A 147 -5.84 -4.95 17.01
CA TRP A 147 -5.26 -3.64 17.23
C TRP A 147 -6.19 -2.71 18.03
N GLY A 148 -7.50 -2.72 17.69
CA GLY A 148 -8.50 -1.88 18.35
C GLY A 148 -8.75 -2.24 19.81
N ARG A 149 -8.69 -3.53 20.15
CA ARG A 149 -8.97 -4.05 21.51
C ARG A 149 -7.72 -4.11 22.40
N GLY A 150 -6.54 -4.25 21.80
CA GLY A 150 -5.30 -4.55 22.50
C GLY A 150 -4.53 -3.38 23.10
N GLY A 151 -3.65 -3.71 24.04
CA GLY A 151 -2.52 -2.88 24.47
C GLY A 151 -1.40 -2.74 23.44
N ALA A 152 -0.31 -2.07 23.82
CA ALA A 152 0.81 -1.76 22.93
C ALA A 152 1.49 -2.98 22.28
N PRO A 153 1.73 -4.11 23.00
CA PRO A 153 2.33 -5.30 22.39
C PRO A 153 1.43 -5.89 21.28
N LEU A 154 0.13 -5.99 21.55
CA LEU A 154 -0.84 -6.54 20.60
C LEU A 154 -1.00 -5.64 19.36
N ARG A 155 -1.04 -4.31 19.54
CA ARG A 155 -1.06 -3.35 18.43
C ARG A 155 0.17 -3.47 17.53
N THR A 156 1.35 -3.64 18.13
CA THR A 156 2.61 -3.77 17.38
C THR A 156 2.62 -5.07 16.58
N ALA A 157 2.21 -6.19 17.18
CA ALA A 157 2.12 -7.49 16.51
C ALA A 157 1.09 -7.46 15.36
N ALA A 158 -0.08 -6.87 15.59
CA ALA A 158 -1.13 -6.73 14.58
C ALA A 158 -0.67 -5.86 13.40
N GLN A 159 -0.01 -4.73 13.67
CA GLN A 159 0.53 -3.86 12.63
C GLN A 159 1.61 -4.57 11.81
N ALA A 160 2.52 -5.30 12.47
CA ALA A 160 3.58 -6.03 11.80
C ALA A 160 3.04 -7.15 10.90
N ALA A 161 2.08 -7.94 11.41
CA ALA A 161 1.45 -9.02 10.64
C ALA A 161 0.72 -8.50 9.39
N ALA A 162 -0.10 -7.45 9.55
CA ALA A 162 -0.81 -6.84 8.43
C ALA A 162 0.13 -6.19 7.41
N SER A 163 1.14 -5.46 7.89
CA SER A 163 2.11 -4.80 7.01
C SER A 163 2.93 -5.82 6.21
N GLN A 164 3.31 -6.93 6.84
CA GLN A 164 4.02 -8.02 6.17
C GLN A 164 3.14 -8.72 5.12
N ALA A 165 1.87 -8.99 5.43
CA ALA A 165 0.93 -9.58 4.47
C ALA A 165 0.73 -8.69 3.23
N ILE A 166 0.57 -7.38 3.43
CA ILE A 166 0.48 -6.40 2.34
C ILE A 166 1.78 -6.38 1.52
N ALA A 167 2.94 -6.33 2.19
CA ALA A 167 4.23 -6.32 1.52
C ALA A 167 4.50 -7.59 0.72
N GLN A 168 4.04 -8.75 1.22
CA GLN A 168 4.10 -10.03 0.53
C GLN A 168 3.32 -10.00 -0.78
N LEU A 169 2.05 -9.59 -0.72
CA LEU A 169 1.21 -9.50 -1.91
C LEU A 169 1.81 -8.56 -2.95
N VAL A 170 2.20 -7.35 -2.57
CA VAL A 170 2.76 -6.39 -3.52
C VAL A 170 4.06 -6.89 -4.14
N ARG A 171 4.89 -7.60 -3.38
CA ARG A 171 6.11 -8.20 -3.90
C ARG A 171 5.82 -9.35 -4.86
N GLN A 172 4.86 -10.23 -4.54
CA GLN A 172 4.39 -11.27 -5.45
C GLN A 172 3.92 -10.67 -6.79
N LEU A 173 3.08 -9.63 -6.74
CA LEU A 173 2.60 -8.93 -7.93
C LEU A 173 3.74 -8.30 -8.75
N LYS A 174 4.79 -7.80 -8.09
CA LYS A 174 5.98 -7.26 -8.75
C LYS A 174 6.82 -8.36 -9.41
N GLU A 175 7.00 -9.49 -8.73
CA GLU A 175 7.73 -10.65 -9.26
C GLU A 175 7.00 -11.20 -10.51
N GLU A 176 5.68 -11.38 -10.43
CA GLU A 176 4.83 -11.77 -11.57
C GLU A 176 4.93 -10.76 -12.74
N SER A 177 4.91 -9.46 -12.44
CA SER A 177 5.13 -8.39 -13.43
C SER A 177 6.45 -8.54 -14.19
N GLU A 178 7.53 -8.74 -13.45
CA GLU A 178 8.88 -8.83 -14.01
C GLU A 178 9.06 -10.12 -14.82
N GLU A 179 8.45 -11.23 -14.39
CA GLU A 179 8.48 -12.50 -15.11
C GLU A 179 7.72 -12.41 -16.43
N GLN A 180 6.53 -11.81 -16.44
CA GLN A 180 5.75 -11.58 -17.67
C GLN A 180 6.49 -10.69 -18.66
N GLU A 181 7.14 -9.62 -18.18
CA GLU A 181 7.96 -8.75 -19.03
C GLU A 181 9.16 -9.50 -19.64
N LYS A 182 9.85 -10.32 -18.85
CA LYS A 182 10.97 -11.16 -19.34
C LYS A 182 10.53 -12.16 -20.40
N LEU A 183 9.37 -12.81 -20.20
CA LEU A 183 8.81 -13.77 -21.15
C LEU A 183 8.46 -13.10 -22.47
N TYR A 184 7.80 -11.93 -22.42
CA TYR A 184 7.47 -11.13 -23.59
C TYR A 184 8.74 -10.70 -24.37
N LEU A 185 9.76 -10.19 -23.68
CA LEU A 185 11.03 -9.80 -24.30
C LEU A 185 11.75 -10.98 -24.95
N ARG A 186 11.74 -12.16 -24.30
CA ARG A 186 12.34 -13.38 -24.87
C ARG A 186 11.59 -13.85 -26.11
N GLY A 187 10.26 -13.74 -26.14
CA GLY A 187 9.43 -14.00 -27.31
C GLY A 187 9.78 -13.06 -28.47
N SER A 188 9.85 -11.74 -28.20
CA SER A 188 10.20 -10.74 -29.20
C SER A 188 11.61 -10.92 -29.79
N GLN A 189 12.60 -11.27 -28.96
CA GLN A 189 13.97 -11.56 -29.43
C GLN A 189 14.04 -12.82 -30.30
N ARG A 190 13.27 -13.86 -29.96
CA ARG A 190 13.16 -15.08 -30.79
C ARG A 190 12.59 -14.76 -32.17
N ARG A 191 11.54 -13.93 -32.25
CA ARG A 191 10.96 -13.47 -33.51
C ARG A 191 11.98 -12.76 -34.38
N LYS A 192 12.70 -11.76 -33.85
CA LYS A 192 13.72 -11.03 -34.61
C LYS A 192 14.85 -11.93 -35.12
N LYS A 193 15.34 -12.85 -34.29
CA LYS A 193 16.40 -13.77 -34.69
C LYS A 193 15.94 -14.72 -35.81
N LYS A 194 14.68 -15.16 -35.76
CA LYS A 194 14.07 -16.00 -36.79
C LYS A 194 13.84 -15.22 -38.09
N GLU A 195 13.42 -13.95 -38.01
CA GLU A 195 13.31 -13.05 -39.17
C GLU A 195 14.68 -12.81 -39.84
N GLU A 196 15.74 -12.59 -39.06
CA GLU A 196 17.11 -12.44 -39.55
C GLU A 196 17.63 -13.74 -40.21
N GLU A 197 17.36 -14.91 -39.61
CA GLU A 197 17.76 -16.23 -40.16
C GLU A 197 16.97 -16.58 -41.44
N GLU A 198 15.68 -16.24 -41.52
CA GLU A 198 14.84 -16.44 -42.72
C GLU A 198 15.24 -15.50 -43.88
N GLU A 199 15.67 -14.27 -43.60
CA GLU A 199 16.24 -13.36 -44.59
C GLU A 199 17.59 -13.84 -45.14
N GLU A 200 18.43 -14.46 -44.31
CA GLU A 200 19.73 -15.00 -44.75
C GLU A 200 19.61 -16.32 -45.54
N GLU A 201 18.68 -17.22 -45.20
CA GLU A 201 18.54 -18.53 -45.88
C GLU A 201 17.63 -18.53 -47.12
N GLY A 202 16.89 -17.45 -47.40
CA GLY A 202 16.02 -17.37 -48.58
C GLY A 202 14.94 -18.45 -48.65
N LYS A 203 14.60 -19.08 -47.51
CA LYS A 203 13.58 -20.13 -47.40
C LYS A 203 12.20 -19.52 -47.17
N ARG A 204 11.19 -20.13 -47.79
CA ARG A 204 9.78 -19.79 -47.59
C ARG A 204 9.35 -20.16 -46.17
N LYS A 205 8.65 -19.24 -45.52
CA LYS A 205 7.97 -19.40 -44.22
C LYS A 205 7.24 -20.75 -44.14
N GLU A 206 7.72 -21.64 -43.28
CA GLU A 206 6.93 -22.76 -42.80
C GLU A 206 6.08 -22.23 -41.63
N GLU A 207 4.76 -22.33 -41.77
CA GLU A 207 3.79 -21.93 -40.75
C GLU A 207 3.84 -22.93 -39.58
N GLU A 208 4.84 -22.80 -38.71
CA GLU A 208 4.75 -23.35 -37.37
C GLU A 208 3.82 -22.45 -36.54
N GLU A 209 2.80 -23.03 -35.90
CA GLU A 209 1.92 -22.37 -34.94
C GLU A 209 2.76 -21.91 -33.73
N GLU A 210 3.38 -20.73 -33.83
CA GLU A 210 3.99 -20.07 -32.68
C GLU A 210 2.87 -19.58 -31.74
N GLU A 211 2.87 -20.08 -30.49
CA GLU A 211 2.07 -19.51 -29.42
C GLU A 211 2.41 -18.02 -29.28
N ASP A 212 1.49 -17.16 -29.70
CA ASP A 212 1.62 -15.71 -29.55
C ASP A 212 1.48 -15.37 -28.06
N TYR A 213 2.62 -15.21 -27.37
CA TYR A 213 2.63 -14.76 -25.98
C TYR A 213 2.34 -13.26 -25.94
N ASP A 214 1.05 -12.92 -25.93
CA ASP A 214 0.59 -11.57 -25.62
C ASP A 214 1.05 -11.16 -24.21
N PHE A 215 1.56 -9.95 -24.07
CA PHE A 215 1.86 -9.40 -22.75
C PHE A 215 0.56 -9.15 -21.99
N ILE A 216 0.28 -9.98 -20.99
CA ILE A 216 -0.80 -9.78 -20.04
C ILE A 216 -0.20 -8.99 -18.87
N ALA A 217 -0.65 -7.77 -18.64
CA ALA A 217 -0.25 -6.99 -17.48
C ALA A 217 -0.63 -7.75 -16.19
N PRO A 218 0.26 -7.89 -15.20
CA PRO A 218 -0.07 -8.45 -13.88
C PRO A 218 -1.28 -7.76 -13.26
N ALA A 219 -2.10 -8.56 -12.58
CA ALA A 219 -3.33 -8.11 -11.96
C ALA A 219 -3.06 -7.40 -10.62
N PHE A 220 -2.46 -6.20 -10.67
CA PHE A 220 -2.40 -5.31 -9.50
C PHE A 220 -3.80 -5.00 -8.90
N ASP A 221 -4.86 -5.35 -9.63
CA ASP A 221 -6.23 -5.46 -9.16
C ASP A 221 -6.39 -6.33 -7.90
N GLU A 222 -5.48 -7.25 -7.63
CA GLU A 222 -5.43 -7.99 -6.36
C GLU A 222 -5.25 -7.07 -5.14
N SER A 223 -4.74 -5.85 -5.31
CA SER A 223 -4.68 -4.86 -4.21
C SER A 223 -6.00 -4.07 -4.01
N VAL A 224 -6.93 -4.13 -4.97
CA VAL A 224 -8.21 -3.40 -4.93
C VAL A 224 -9.10 -3.80 -3.75
N PRO A 225 -9.27 -5.10 -3.40
CA PRO A 225 -10.02 -5.51 -2.22
C PRO A 225 -9.54 -4.82 -0.93
N ILE A 226 -8.22 -4.69 -0.76
CA ILE A 226 -7.62 -4.06 0.42
C ILE A 226 -7.98 -2.57 0.47
N ILE A 227 -7.82 -1.87 -0.66
CA ILE A 227 -8.16 -0.44 -0.77
C ILE A 227 -9.64 -0.22 -0.46
N ASN A 228 -10.50 -1.04 -1.04
CA ASN A 228 -11.95 -0.95 -0.87
C ASN A 228 -12.37 -1.19 0.58
N PHE A 229 -11.81 -2.23 1.22
CA PHE A 229 -12.04 -2.54 2.63
C PHE A 229 -11.59 -1.39 3.54
N VAL A 230 -10.38 -0.87 3.34
CA VAL A 230 -9.88 0.24 4.15
C VAL A 230 -10.72 1.49 3.95
N ALA A 231 -11.04 1.86 2.71
CA ALA A 231 -11.86 3.03 2.43
C ALA A 231 -13.25 2.95 3.08
N GLU A 232 -13.87 1.77 3.03
CA GLU A 232 -15.15 1.51 3.70
C GLU A 232 -15.03 1.66 5.23
N LYS A 233 -14.02 1.04 5.84
CA LYS A 233 -13.82 1.10 7.29
C LYS A 233 -13.44 2.50 7.78
N LEU A 234 -12.69 3.27 6.99
CA LEU A 234 -12.41 4.69 7.29
C LEU A 234 -13.70 5.53 7.29
N MET A 235 -14.61 5.27 6.35
CA MET A 235 -15.92 5.92 6.33
C MET A 235 -16.81 5.48 7.51
N ASP A 236 -16.75 4.21 7.91
CA ASP A 236 -17.43 3.72 9.11
C ASP A 236 -16.92 4.43 10.37
N VAL A 237 -15.60 4.59 10.51
CA VAL A 237 -15.01 5.36 11.62
C VAL A 237 -15.60 6.77 11.65
N LYS A 238 -15.65 7.44 10.50
CA LYS A 238 -16.19 8.80 10.43
C LYS A 238 -17.66 8.88 10.84
N ARG A 239 -18.49 7.93 10.38
CA ARG A 239 -19.92 7.83 10.74
C ARG A 239 -20.13 7.56 12.23
N LEU A 240 -19.25 6.75 12.83
CA LEU A 240 -19.34 6.34 14.22
C LEU A 240 -18.81 7.40 15.20
N GLU A 241 -17.82 8.20 14.78
CA GLU A 241 -17.40 9.41 15.50
C GLU A 241 -18.58 10.36 15.76
N ASP A 242 -19.41 10.57 14.74
CA ASP A 242 -20.61 11.40 14.86
C ASP A 242 -21.66 10.79 15.82
N SER A 243 -21.58 9.46 16.06
CA SER A 243 -22.54 8.67 16.85
C SER A 243 -22.07 8.32 18.28
N LYS A 244 -20.90 8.80 18.72
CA LYS A 244 -20.24 8.48 20.02
C LYS A 244 -19.98 6.98 20.28
N LYS A 245 -20.12 6.11 19.28
CA LYS A 245 -19.72 4.70 19.37
C LYS A 245 -18.30 4.59 18.85
N GLY A 246 -17.41 3.94 19.59
CA GLY A 246 -16.06 3.66 19.11
C GLY A 246 -16.09 2.69 17.92
N ALA A 247 -15.35 2.98 16.85
CA ALA A 247 -15.17 2.05 15.76
C ALA A 247 -14.36 0.82 16.22
N GLU A 248 -14.74 -0.37 15.76
CA GLU A 248 -14.05 -1.62 16.12
C GLU A 248 -12.62 -1.67 15.57
N ILE A 249 -12.44 -1.15 14.35
CA ILE A 249 -11.13 -1.00 13.70
C ILE A 249 -10.78 0.49 13.66
N PRO A 250 -9.75 0.94 14.39
CA PRO A 250 -9.41 2.36 14.44
C PRO A 250 -8.80 2.89 13.14
N ALA A 251 -9.10 4.16 12.80
CA ALA A 251 -8.59 4.81 11.59
C ALA A 251 -7.05 4.82 11.50
N LEU A 252 -6.34 4.96 12.63
CA LEU A 252 -4.87 4.98 12.62
C LEU A 252 -4.27 3.68 12.05
N TYR A 253 -4.82 2.53 12.43
CA TYR A 253 -4.39 1.23 11.91
C TYR A 253 -4.61 1.13 10.40
N LEU A 254 -5.79 1.54 9.94
CA LEU A 254 -6.18 1.53 8.53
C LEU A 254 -5.27 2.43 7.68
N LEU A 255 -4.95 3.62 8.19
CA LEU A 255 -4.06 4.57 7.52
C LEU A 255 -2.62 4.03 7.42
N GLU A 256 -2.10 3.38 8.47
CA GLU A 256 -0.78 2.74 8.40
C GLU A 256 -0.78 1.56 7.40
N CYS A 257 -1.87 0.79 7.28
CA CYS A 257 -1.99 -0.27 6.26
C CYS A 257 -1.92 0.31 4.83
N VAL A 258 -2.66 1.38 4.55
CA VAL A 258 -2.62 2.05 3.24
C VAL A 258 -1.25 2.65 2.97
N LYS A 259 -0.63 3.27 3.97
CA LYS A 259 0.74 3.78 3.85
C LYS A 259 1.72 2.68 3.49
N THR A 260 1.65 1.52 4.14
CA THR A 260 2.47 0.35 3.77
C THR A 260 2.21 -0.09 2.34
N LEU A 261 0.94 -0.22 1.93
CA LEU A 261 0.56 -0.58 0.56
C LEU A 261 1.19 0.37 -0.47
N LEU A 262 1.02 1.68 -0.28
CA LEU A 262 1.57 2.71 -1.17
C LEU A 262 3.10 2.71 -1.17
N ALA A 263 3.73 2.54 0.00
CA ALA A 263 5.19 2.46 0.10
C ALA A 263 5.75 1.22 -0.62
N CYS A 264 5.06 0.09 -0.53
CA CYS A 264 5.44 -1.13 -1.25
C CYS A 264 5.22 -1.00 -2.75
N LEU A 265 4.20 -0.26 -3.20
CA LEU A 265 3.95 0.00 -4.62
C LEU A 265 4.96 0.98 -5.22
N ALA A 266 5.38 2.00 -4.46
CA ALA A 266 6.39 2.95 -4.89
C ALA A 266 7.66 2.23 -5.40
N LEU A 267 8.16 2.63 -6.57
CA LEU A 267 9.34 2.02 -7.18
C LEU A 267 10.58 2.38 -6.33
N PRO A 268 11.45 1.41 -5.97
CA PRO A 268 12.73 1.73 -5.33
C PRO A 268 13.61 2.59 -6.24
N GLU A 269 14.21 3.64 -5.69
CA GLU A 269 15.13 4.57 -6.35
C GLU A 269 16.29 3.86 -7.08
N THR A 270 16.67 2.67 -6.62
CA THR A 270 17.74 1.83 -7.18
C THR A 270 17.40 1.15 -8.51
N LEU A 271 16.13 0.95 -8.84
CA LEU A 271 15.71 0.29 -10.09
C LEU A 271 15.47 1.27 -11.25
N ALA A 272 15.30 2.56 -10.97
CA ALA A 272 15.21 3.60 -12.00
C ALA A 272 16.47 3.71 -12.87
N HIS A 273 17.64 3.34 -12.32
CA HIS A 273 18.91 3.29 -13.06
C HIS A 273 19.16 1.97 -13.80
N LEU A 274 18.44 0.90 -13.45
CA LEU A 274 18.59 -0.43 -14.06
C LEU A 274 17.56 -0.72 -15.15
N HIS A 275 16.51 0.09 -15.25
CA HIS A 275 15.69 0.18 -16.45
C HIS A 275 16.54 0.78 -17.59
N LYS A 276 17.36 -0.05 -18.24
CA LYS A 276 17.78 0.20 -19.61
C LYS A 276 16.55 -0.09 -20.48
N PRO A 277 15.83 0.92 -21.01
CA PRO A 277 15.00 0.65 -22.16
C PRO A 277 15.94 0.18 -23.27
N SER A 278 15.61 -0.96 -23.86
CA SER A 278 16.26 -1.54 -25.03
C SER A 278 16.62 -0.45 -26.04
N GLU A 279 17.92 -0.15 -26.16
CA GLU A 279 18.46 0.65 -27.26
C GLU A 279 18.43 -0.26 -28.50
N GLY A 280 17.30 -0.31 -29.19
CA GLY A 280 17.18 -1.15 -30.39
C GLY A 280 15.77 -1.50 -30.86
N VAL A 281 14.78 -0.61 -30.77
CA VAL A 281 13.61 -0.62 -31.67
C VAL A 281 13.16 0.83 -31.90
N SER A 282 13.36 1.32 -33.12
CA SER A 282 12.63 2.49 -33.62
C SER A 282 11.16 2.12 -33.88
N SER A 283 10.28 3.08 -33.57
CA SER A 283 8.89 3.22 -34.04
C SER A 283 7.86 2.17 -33.63
N THR A 284 7.39 2.26 -32.37
CA THR A 284 5.95 2.44 -32.02
C THR A 284 5.88 2.79 -30.52
N PRO A 285 5.05 3.76 -30.10
CA PRO A 285 4.97 4.15 -28.70
C PRO A 285 4.24 3.04 -27.94
N ALA A 286 4.94 2.31 -27.09
CA ALA A 286 4.30 1.62 -25.99
C ALA A 286 3.81 2.69 -25.01
N SER A 287 2.70 3.36 -25.35
CA SER A 287 1.99 4.35 -24.55
C SER A 287 1.18 3.70 -23.42
N GLY A 288 1.68 2.60 -22.85
CA GLY A 288 0.99 1.89 -21.79
C GLY A 288 1.13 2.64 -20.47
N THR A 289 0.00 2.84 -19.77
CA THR A 289 0.00 3.11 -18.33
C THR A 289 0.91 2.12 -17.60
N PRO A 290 1.49 2.47 -16.43
CA PRO A 290 2.25 1.51 -15.64
C PRO A 290 1.39 0.28 -15.42
N SER A 291 1.99 -0.90 -15.41
CA SER A 291 1.25 -2.14 -15.23
C SER A 291 0.40 -2.18 -13.95
N TYR A 292 0.75 -1.37 -12.93
CA TYR A 292 -0.01 -1.24 -11.70
C TYR A 292 -1.16 -0.22 -11.74
N CYS A 293 -1.25 0.61 -12.78
CA CYS A 293 -2.34 1.57 -12.99
C CYS A 293 -3.41 0.98 -13.90
N SER A 294 -4.03 -0.11 -13.46
CA SER A 294 -5.27 -0.56 -14.08
C SER A 294 -6.37 0.48 -13.86
N THR A 295 -7.40 0.44 -14.70
CA THR A 295 -8.60 1.28 -14.52
C THR A 295 -9.27 0.98 -13.17
N LEU A 296 -9.33 -0.28 -12.75
CA LEU A 296 -9.96 -0.69 -11.50
C LEU A 296 -9.20 -0.16 -10.28
N PHE A 297 -7.88 -0.31 -10.25
CA PHE A 297 -7.02 0.21 -9.19
C PHE A 297 -7.13 1.72 -9.05
N THR A 298 -6.97 2.43 -10.17
CA THR A 298 -7.06 3.90 -10.21
C THR A 298 -8.45 4.36 -9.75
N THR A 299 -9.52 3.72 -10.24
CA THR A 299 -10.91 4.00 -9.85
C THR A 299 -11.16 3.81 -8.36
N SER A 300 -10.67 2.71 -7.78
CA SER A 300 -10.77 2.48 -6.34
C SER A 300 -10.08 3.55 -5.50
N LEU A 301 -8.92 4.05 -5.95
CA LEU A 301 -8.22 5.14 -5.27
C LEU A 301 -9.02 6.45 -5.28
N TRP A 302 -9.44 6.94 -6.46
CA TRP A 302 -10.08 8.26 -6.55
C TRP A 302 -11.57 8.25 -6.18
N GLN A 303 -12.29 7.13 -6.36
CA GLN A 303 -13.71 7.05 -6.00
C GLN A 303 -13.97 6.63 -4.55
N ARG A 304 -13.04 5.88 -3.92
CA ARG A 304 -13.27 5.33 -2.57
C ARG A 304 -12.28 5.85 -1.54
N LEU A 305 -10.98 5.61 -1.74
CA LEU A 305 -9.97 5.96 -0.74
C LEU A 305 -9.83 7.49 -0.57
N CYS A 306 -9.64 8.23 -1.66
CA CYS A 306 -9.42 9.66 -1.59
C CYS A 306 -10.62 10.41 -0.99
N PRO A 307 -11.89 10.12 -1.36
CA PRO A 307 -13.05 10.71 -0.71
C PRO A 307 -13.13 10.39 0.79
N ALA A 308 -12.73 9.19 1.22
CA ALA A 308 -12.65 8.84 2.64
C ALA A 308 -11.60 9.69 3.37
N LEU A 309 -10.41 9.88 2.78
CA LEU A 309 -9.37 10.76 3.33
C LEU A 309 -9.83 12.23 3.37
N VAL A 310 -10.49 12.71 2.32
CA VAL A 310 -11.08 14.04 2.24
C VAL A 310 -12.11 14.23 3.37
N ALA A 311 -12.99 13.25 3.59
CA ALA A 311 -13.97 13.28 4.69
C ALA A 311 -13.31 13.28 6.07
N LEU A 312 -12.22 12.51 6.23
CA LEU A 312 -11.40 12.47 7.43
C LEU A 312 -10.54 13.71 7.63
N LEU A 313 -10.24 14.52 6.62
CA LEU A 313 -9.64 15.84 6.84
C LEU A 313 -10.67 16.87 7.34
N GLY A 314 -11.95 16.48 7.38
CA GLY A 314 -13.07 17.31 7.76
C GLY A 314 -13.58 18.19 6.62
N THR A 315 -14.82 18.62 6.76
CA THR A 315 -15.39 19.74 6.01
C THR A 315 -15.40 20.99 6.88
N PRO A 316 -15.42 22.20 6.31
CA PRO A 316 -15.74 23.42 7.05
C PRO A 316 -16.96 23.21 7.95
N THR A 317 -16.77 23.08 9.26
CA THR A 317 -17.77 23.64 10.17
C THR A 317 -17.60 25.14 10.08
N SER A 318 -18.18 25.71 9.01
CA SER A 318 -18.45 27.12 8.92
C SER A 318 -19.16 27.54 10.22
N HIS A 319 -18.72 28.66 10.80
CA HIS A 319 -19.55 29.46 11.70
C HIS A 319 -19.76 29.06 13.18
N ARG A 320 -18.76 28.51 13.90
CA ARG A 320 -18.75 28.64 15.39
C ARG A 320 -17.58 29.41 16.02
N LEU A 321 -16.62 29.87 15.21
CA LEU A 321 -15.54 30.74 15.69
C LEU A 321 -15.68 32.21 15.23
N ALA A 322 -16.49 32.48 14.20
CA ALA A 322 -16.73 33.85 13.72
C ALA A 322 -17.63 34.72 14.64
N ARG A 323 -18.27 34.13 15.65
CA ARG A 323 -19.08 34.88 16.64
C ARG A 323 -18.35 35.21 17.94
N ALA A 324 -17.09 34.77 18.11
CA ALA A 324 -16.28 35.12 19.28
C ALA A 324 -15.29 36.27 19.03
N SER A 325 -15.06 36.63 17.76
CA SER A 325 -14.28 37.82 17.40
C SER A 325 -15.20 38.99 17.05
N GLY A 326 -16.01 39.37 18.03
CA GLY A 326 -16.48 40.75 18.11
C GLY A 326 -15.35 41.58 18.72
N ARG A 327 -14.38 42.02 17.93
CA ARG A 327 -13.50 43.12 18.35
C ARG A 327 -12.86 43.83 17.17
N THR A 328 -13.28 45.08 17.08
CA THR A 328 -12.82 46.21 16.28
C THR A 328 -11.32 46.48 16.41
N GLU A 329 -10.83 47.18 15.39
CA GLU A 329 -9.53 47.82 15.22
C GLU A 329 -8.85 48.29 16.53
N GLY A 330 -7.55 48.02 16.61
CA GLY A 330 -6.60 48.72 17.48
C GLY A 330 -6.67 48.39 18.97
N GLN A 331 -5.78 47.51 19.45
CA GLN A 331 -5.00 47.74 20.68
C GLN A 331 -3.98 46.61 20.91
N MET A 332 -2.71 47.02 20.85
CA MET A 332 -1.56 46.30 21.39
C MET A 332 -1.72 46.10 22.90
N GLY A 333 -1.63 44.87 23.38
CA GLY A 333 -1.78 44.55 24.81
C GLY A 333 -1.03 43.28 25.20
N ARG A 334 0.06 43.44 25.93
CA ARG A 334 0.80 42.40 26.64
C ARG A 334 -0.14 41.67 27.60
N GLY A 335 -0.28 40.36 27.45
CA GLY A 335 -1.02 39.53 28.40
C GLY A 335 -0.88 38.06 28.05
N SER A 336 -0.07 37.34 28.81
CA SER A 336 -0.05 35.89 28.84
C SER A 336 -1.44 35.38 29.23
N GLY A 337 -2.11 34.66 28.34
CA GLY A 337 -3.47 34.17 28.56
C GLY A 337 -3.99 33.42 27.35
N CYS A 338 -3.99 32.09 27.43
CA CYS A 338 -4.91 31.15 26.79
C CYS A 338 -5.70 31.70 25.59
N MET A 339 -5.27 31.42 24.37
CA MET A 339 -6.09 31.63 23.17
C MET A 339 -6.35 30.27 22.54
N ALA A 340 -7.63 29.91 22.51
CA ALA A 340 -8.17 28.70 21.92
C ALA A 340 -7.67 28.52 20.50
N HIS A 341 -6.61 27.72 20.32
CA HIS A 341 -6.31 27.14 19.03
C HIS A 341 -7.52 26.28 18.64
N PRO A 342 -7.98 26.30 17.39
CA PRO A 342 -8.83 25.21 16.92
C PRO A 342 -7.99 23.96 17.13
N ALA A 343 -8.35 23.17 18.15
CA ALA A 343 -7.79 21.84 18.28
C ALA A 343 -7.95 21.22 16.89
N PRO A 344 -6.91 20.58 16.31
CA PRO A 344 -7.12 19.77 15.13
C PRO A 344 -8.34 18.92 15.42
N LEU A 345 -9.27 18.81 14.46
CA LEU A 345 -10.47 17.97 14.59
C LEU A 345 -10.11 16.51 14.99
N PHE A 346 -8.82 16.15 14.95
CA PHE A 346 -8.21 14.85 15.18
C PHE A 346 -7.14 14.89 16.29
N ASN A 347 -6.89 13.72 16.88
CA ASN A 347 -5.66 13.46 17.61
C ASN A 347 -4.45 13.68 16.66
N ASN A 348 -3.40 14.36 17.13
CA ASN A 348 -2.24 14.76 16.33
C ASN A 348 -1.62 13.57 15.53
N GLN A 349 -1.63 12.37 16.12
CA GLN A 349 -1.11 11.16 15.48
C GLN A 349 -1.92 10.72 14.24
N GLN A 350 -3.25 10.84 14.26
CA GLN A 350 -4.10 10.47 13.12
C GLN A 350 -3.90 11.45 11.95
N ALA A 351 -3.82 12.76 12.23
CA ALA A 351 -3.55 13.76 11.22
C ALA A 351 -2.21 13.50 10.50
N ARG A 352 -1.15 13.18 11.24
CA ARG A 352 0.16 12.80 10.66
C ARG A 352 0.07 11.56 9.77
N ALA A 353 -0.70 10.56 10.18
CA ALA A 353 -0.91 9.36 9.37
C ALA A 353 -1.64 9.70 8.05
N ILE A 354 -2.67 10.55 8.09
CA ILE A 354 -3.36 11.03 6.88
C ILE A 354 -2.37 11.77 5.97
N TYR A 355 -1.57 12.69 6.50
CA TYR A 355 -0.59 13.45 5.71
C TYR A 355 0.44 12.54 5.05
N SER A 356 0.89 11.50 5.76
CA SER A 356 1.81 10.50 5.21
C SER A 356 1.18 9.70 4.07
N VAL A 357 -0.10 9.32 4.20
CA VAL A 357 -0.84 8.64 3.11
C VAL A 357 -1.02 9.57 1.90
N VAL A 358 -1.40 10.83 2.11
CA VAL A 358 -1.55 11.82 1.01
C VAL A 358 -0.22 12.02 0.28
N CYS A 359 0.90 12.16 1.00
CA CYS A 359 2.21 12.25 0.37
C CYS A 359 2.58 10.96 -0.36
N GLY A 360 2.26 9.79 0.20
CA GLY A 360 2.45 8.49 -0.48
C GLY A 360 1.64 8.36 -1.77
N LEU A 361 0.41 8.88 -1.80
CA LEU A 361 -0.42 8.93 -3.01
C LEU A 361 0.20 9.84 -4.08
N VAL A 362 0.76 10.99 -3.69
CA VAL A 362 1.48 11.86 -4.62
C VAL A 362 2.72 11.16 -5.19
N VAL A 363 3.50 10.47 -4.36
CA VAL A 363 4.70 9.73 -4.81
C VAL A 363 4.37 8.59 -5.76
N THR A 364 3.24 7.90 -5.55
CA THR A 364 2.87 6.73 -6.36
C THR A 364 2.07 7.10 -7.61
N MET A 365 1.17 8.08 -7.50
CA MET A 365 0.17 8.41 -8.53
C MET A 365 0.32 9.82 -9.11
N GLY A 366 1.34 10.59 -8.72
CA GLY A 366 1.57 11.95 -9.24
C GLY A 366 1.79 12.00 -10.75
N GLY A 367 2.39 10.96 -11.34
CA GLY A 367 2.53 10.83 -12.80
C GLY A 367 1.23 10.48 -13.55
N VAL A 368 0.14 10.15 -12.85
CA VAL A 368 -1.13 9.70 -13.46
C VAL A 368 -2.10 10.88 -13.54
N GLY A 369 -2.47 11.27 -14.76
CA GLY A 369 -3.34 12.41 -15.04
C GLY A 369 -4.71 12.29 -14.37
N GLU A 370 -5.35 11.12 -14.44
CA GLU A 370 -6.69 10.90 -13.83
C GLU A 370 -6.71 11.17 -12.31
N MET A 371 -5.58 10.98 -11.64
CA MET A 371 -5.44 11.19 -10.19
C MET A 371 -5.15 12.65 -9.81
N ARG A 372 -4.69 13.49 -10.76
CA ARG A 372 -4.27 14.87 -10.47
C ARG A 372 -5.37 15.71 -9.78
N PRO A 373 -6.63 15.76 -10.26
CA PRO A 373 -7.65 16.60 -9.64
C PRO A 373 -7.98 16.21 -8.18
N VAL A 374 -7.94 14.91 -7.88
CA VAL A 374 -8.22 14.42 -6.52
C VAL A 374 -7.03 14.65 -5.59
N LEU A 375 -5.80 14.53 -6.09
CA LEU A 375 -4.58 14.88 -5.35
C LEU A 375 -4.53 16.37 -5.04
N GLU A 376 -4.89 17.23 -5.99
CA GLU A 376 -5.03 18.68 -5.77
C GLU A 376 -6.03 18.97 -4.65
N SER A 377 -7.19 18.31 -4.66
CA SER A 377 -8.22 18.46 -3.63
C SER A 377 -7.72 18.04 -2.24
N LEU A 378 -6.98 16.93 -2.15
CA LEU A 378 -6.36 16.45 -0.91
C LEU A 378 -5.30 17.42 -0.39
N LEU A 379 -4.35 17.84 -1.25
CA LEU A 379 -3.29 18.78 -0.88
C LEU A 379 -3.88 20.14 -0.47
N HIS A 380 -4.89 20.63 -1.17
CA HIS A 380 -5.58 21.86 -0.80
C HIS A 380 -6.22 21.75 0.59
N ARG A 381 -6.91 20.64 0.89
CA ARG A 381 -7.47 20.41 2.24
C ARG A 381 -6.41 20.22 3.32
N MET A 382 -5.27 19.66 2.98
CA MET A 382 -4.16 19.44 3.91
C MET A 382 -3.39 20.73 4.20
N LEU A 383 -3.13 21.55 3.18
CA LEU A 383 -2.15 22.64 3.21
C LEU A 383 -2.75 24.03 3.17
N LEU A 384 -3.85 24.26 2.44
CA LEU A 384 -4.40 25.61 2.29
C LEU A 384 -5.63 25.83 3.18
N TYR A 385 -6.37 24.76 3.45
CA TYR A 385 -7.58 24.84 4.27
C TYR A 385 -7.33 25.17 5.75
N PRO A 386 -6.35 24.57 6.47
CA PRO A 386 -6.06 24.94 7.85
C PRO A 386 -5.39 26.33 7.94
N PRO A 387 -5.55 27.09 9.03
CA PRO A 387 -4.80 28.33 9.21
C PRO A 387 -3.29 28.06 9.26
N PRO A 388 -2.43 28.96 8.74
CA PRO A 388 -0.98 28.76 8.65
C PRO A 388 -0.27 28.31 9.94
N GLN A 389 -0.74 28.76 11.10
CA GLN A 389 -0.21 28.43 12.42
C GLN A 389 -0.38 26.95 12.80
N CYS A 390 -1.36 26.26 12.19
CA CYS A 390 -1.68 24.87 12.47
C CYS A 390 -1.08 23.89 11.44
N ARG A 391 -0.36 24.38 10.43
CA ARG A 391 0.15 23.57 9.31
C ARG A 391 1.46 22.87 9.62
N GLN A 392 2.05 23.06 10.80
CA GLN A 392 3.41 22.57 11.12
C GLN A 392 3.62 21.08 10.78
N ASP A 393 2.70 20.21 11.19
CA ASP A 393 2.85 18.76 10.96
C ASP A 393 2.55 18.36 9.51
N ALA A 394 1.68 19.08 8.79
CA ALA A 394 1.46 18.90 7.36
C ALA A 394 2.69 19.34 6.54
N LEU A 395 3.28 20.48 6.92
CA LEU A 395 4.50 20.99 6.30
C LEU A 395 5.68 20.04 6.50
N LYS A 396 5.83 19.41 7.68
CA LYS A 396 6.89 18.40 7.89
C LYS A 396 6.77 17.22 6.91
N ALA A 397 5.55 16.74 6.65
CA ALA A 397 5.32 15.67 5.68
C ALA A 397 5.70 16.12 4.26
N VAL A 398 5.34 17.36 3.89
CA VAL A 398 5.71 17.93 2.59
C VAL A 398 7.21 18.21 2.48
N THR A 399 7.88 18.62 3.56
CA THR A 399 9.35 18.80 3.59
C THR A 399 10.07 17.52 3.20
N GLU A 400 9.57 16.35 3.62
CA GLU A 400 10.12 15.05 3.21
C GLU A 400 9.96 14.80 1.70
N LEU A 401 8.84 15.23 1.11
CA LEU A 401 8.58 15.15 -0.32
C LEU A 401 9.52 16.07 -1.11
N LEU A 402 9.70 17.31 -0.65
CA LEU A 402 10.57 18.31 -1.28
C LEU A 402 12.06 17.98 -1.11
N GLY A 403 12.45 17.33 -0.02
CA GLY A 403 13.85 16.96 0.29
C GLY A 403 14.37 15.73 -0.45
N ASN A 404 13.53 15.05 -1.24
CA ASN A 404 13.92 13.91 -2.05
C ASN A 404 13.67 14.20 -3.54
N PRO A 405 14.70 14.13 -4.41
CA PRO A 405 14.57 14.51 -5.81
C PRO A 405 13.61 13.61 -6.59
N THR A 406 13.59 12.30 -6.33
CA THR A 406 12.68 11.35 -6.98
C THR A 406 11.23 11.65 -6.62
N LYS A 407 10.95 11.92 -5.33
CA LYS A 407 9.62 12.30 -4.85
C LYS A 407 9.18 13.67 -5.38
N LEU A 408 10.10 14.62 -5.46
CA LEU A 408 9.85 15.95 -6.02
C LEU A 408 9.44 15.87 -7.49
N VAL A 409 10.06 14.99 -8.28
CA VAL A 409 9.67 14.76 -9.68
C VAL A 409 8.26 14.18 -9.79
N GLN A 410 7.81 13.35 -8.85
CA GLN A 410 6.41 12.88 -8.85
C GLN A 410 5.40 14.00 -8.52
N LEU A 411 5.83 15.01 -7.74
CA LEU A 411 5.01 16.17 -7.40
C LEU A 411 4.96 17.23 -8.52
N ALA A 412 6.11 17.52 -9.14
CA ALA A 412 6.33 18.67 -10.02
C ALA A 412 6.77 18.31 -11.44
N GLY A 413 6.98 17.02 -11.72
CA GLY A 413 7.37 16.54 -13.05
C GLY A 413 6.18 16.41 -14.01
N PRO A 414 6.47 16.15 -15.29
CA PRO A 414 5.46 16.02 -16.33
C PRO A 414 4.50 14.86 -16.03
N ILE A 415 3.24 15.01 -16.44
CA ILE A 415 2.27 13.90 -16.39
C ILE A 415 2.73 12.82 -17.37
N LEU A 416 3.01 11.63 -16.83
CA LEU A 416 3.50 10.49 -17.61
C LEU A 416 2.36 9.78 -18.33
N TYR A 417 1.18 9.78 -17.73
CA TYR A 417 0.01 9.08 -18.24
C TYR A 417 -1.17 10.06 -18.27
N PRO A 418 -1.34 10.81 -19.37
CA PRO A 418 -2.37 11.83 -19.48
C PRO A 418 -3.78 11.20 -19.45
N ASP A 419 -4.75 11.92 -18.87
CA ASP A 419 -6.15 11.50 -18.93
C ASP A 419 -6.70 11.77 -20.34
N PRO A 420 -7.15 10.76 -21.10
CA PRO A 420 -7.71 10.97 -22.43
C PRO A 420 -8.97 11.87 -22.41
N ARG A 421 -9.66 11.98 -21.27
CA ARG A 421 -10.85 12.83 -21.08
C ARG A 421 -10.48 14.29 -20.80
N ASN A 422 -9.24 14.58 -20.39
CA ASN A 422 -8.80 15.92 -20.06
C ASN A 422 -7.44 16.24 -20.69
N PRO A 423 -7.41 16.85 -21.88
CA PRO A 423 -6.16 17.20 -22.57
C PRO A 423 -5.45 18.42 -21.98
N HIS A 424 -6.06 19.16 -21.05
CA HIS A 424 -5.53 20.43 -20.53
C HIS A 424 -5.05 20.31 -19.07
N GLN A 425 -4.28 19.27 -18.77
CA GLN A 425 -3.75 19.05 -17.42
C GLN A 425 -2.52 19.92 -17.15
N ASN A 426 -2.42 20.41 -15.90
CA ASN A 426 -1.32 21.27 -15.48
C ASN A 426 -0.35 20.48 -14.59
N ASP A 427 0.80 20.12 -15.17
CA ASP A 427 1.86 19.34 -14.51
C ASP A 427 2.36 19.98 -13.21
N MET A 428 2.25 21.30 -13.09
CA MET A 428 2.76 22.09 -11.96
C MET A 428 1.71 22.42 -10.89
N ALA A 429 0.45 21.97 -11.04
CA ALA A 429 -0.63 22.35 -10.13
C ALA A 429 -0.37 21.93 -8.67
N LEU A 430 0.05 20.68 -8.46
CA LEU A 430 0.36 20.17 -7.12
C LEU A 430 1.51 20.94 -6.47
N PHE A 431 2.57 21.22 -7.24
CA PHE A 431 3.72 21.99 -6.77
C PHE A 431 3.34 23.44 -6.42
N ARG A 432 2.49 24.09 -7.23
CA ARG A 432 2.00 25.45 -6.94
C ARG A 432 1.24 25.50 -5.62
N LEU A 433 0.31 24.57 -5.37
CA LEU A 433 -0.42 24.49 -4.09
C LEU A 433 0.53 24.39 -2.89
N VAL A 434 1.61 23.62 -3.02
CA VAL A 434 2.65 23.51 -1.98
C VAL A 434 3.37 24.86 -1.80
N MET A 435 3.80 25.50 -2.88
CA MET A 435 4.49 26.79 -2.81
C MET A 435 3.62 27.91 -2.25
N ASP A 436 2.33 27.96 -2.60
CA ASP A 436 1.36 28.90 -2.03
C ASP A 436 1.26 28.72 -0.51
N SER A 437 1.16 27.46 -0.04
CA SER A 437 1.14 27.17 1.39
C SER A 437 2.43 27.60 2.09
N LEU A 438 3.60 27.39 1.48
CA LEU A 438 4.88 27.81 2.04
C LEU A 438 4.97 29.34 2.11
N GLY A 439 4.50 30.04 1.07
CA GLY A 439 4.42 31.50 1.01
C GLY A 439 3.52 32.08 2.11
N GLU A 440 2.33 31.53 2.31
CA GLU A 440 1.43 31.95 3.41
C GLU A 440 2.05 31.72 4.79
N CYS A 441 2.75 30.60 4.97
CA CYS A 441 3.43 30.28 6.22
C CYS A 441 4.66 31.18 6.50
N ALA A 442 5.26 31.79 5.47
CA ALA A 442 6.36 32.74 5.64
C ALA A 442 5.95 33.99 6.43
N GLY A 443 4.68 34.40 6.31
CA GLY A 443 4.11 35.51 7.08
C GLY A 443 3.86 35.21 8.56
N CYS A 444 4.07 33.97 9.01
CA CYS A 444 3.76 33.57 10.39
C CYS A 444 4.89 33.89 11.39
N GLY A 445 4.48 34.38 12.56
CA GLY A 445 5.37 34.67 13.70
C GLY A 445 5.76 33.45 14.55
N GLU A 446 5.22 32.28 14.25
CA GLU A 446 5.40 31.06 15.05
C GLU A 446 6.73 30.36 14.68
N GLY A 447 7.58 30.12 15.69
CA GLY A 447 8.94 29.61 15.49
C GLY A 447 8.97 28.19 14.93
N GLY A 448 8.00 27.34 15.30
CA GLY A 448 7.89 25.97 14.83
C GLY A 448 7.62 25.88 13.34
N VAL A 449 6.62 26.60 12.84
CA VAL A 449 6.29 26.71 11.40
C VAL A 449 7.45 27.33 10.63
N ARG A 450 8.08 28.39 11.14
CA ARG A 450 9.23 29.02 10.47
C ARG A 450 10.43 28.08 10.34
N GLY A 451 10.74 27.32 11.38
CA GLY A 451 11.82 26.32 11.34
C GLY A 451 11.57 25.25 10.28
N VAL A 452 10.34 24.73 10.21
CA VAL A 452 9.96 23.74 9.18
C VAL A 452 9.99 24.35 7.78
N LEU A 453 9.53 25.60 7.61
CA LEU A 453 9.58 26.31 6.33
C LEU A 453 11.00 26.47 5.81
N VAL A 454 11.94 26.90 6.65
CA VAL A 454 13.36 27.00 6.27
C VAL A 454 13.92 25.64 5.88
N GLY A 455 13.59 24.59 6.65
CA GLY A 455 13.93 23.21 6.29
C GLY A 455 13.34 22.75 4.96
N ALA A 456 12.09 23.11 4.68
CA ALA A 456 11.39 22.79 3.43
C ALA A 456 12.06 23.45 2.22
N VAL A 457 12.38 24.75 2.32
CA VAL A 457 13.08 25.48 1.26
C VAL A 457 14.50 24.94 1.07
N GLY A 458 15.23 24.68 2.16
CA GLY A 458 16.56 24.08 2.08
C GLY A 458 16.54 22.69 1.43
N GLY A 459 15.58 21.85 1.80
CA GLY A 459 15.37 20.53 1.19
C GLY A 459 15.02 20.62 -0.30
N LEU A 460 14.12 21.54 -0.67
CA LEU A 460 13.77 21.80 -2.06
C LEU A 460 14.99 22.20 -2.90
N LEU A 461 15.78 23.17 -2.42
CA LEU A 461 16.98 23.63 -3.12
C LEU A 461 18.00 22.50 -3.29
N GLY A 462 18.21 21.68 -2.26
CA GLY A 462 19.10 20.51 -2.35
C GLY A 462 18.61 19.44 -3.33
N SER A 463 17.30 19.20 -3.41
CA SER A 463 16.72 18.31 -4.43
C SER A 463 16.85 18.86 -5.84
N LEU A 464 16.59 20.16 -6.03
CA LEU A 464 16.74 20.82 -7.32
C LEU A 464 18.20 20.80 -7.81
N GLU A 465 19.17 21.02 -6.92
CA GLU A 465 20.60 20.89 -7.24
C GLU A 465 20.97 19.49 -7.74
N ARG A 466 20.41 18.43 -7.15
CA ARG A 466 20.63 17.06 -7.64
C ARG A 466 19.97 16.80 -8.99
N LEU A 467 18.78 17.35 -9.21
CA LEU A 467 18.06 17.24 -10.48
C LEU A 467 18.81 17.96 -11.62
N THR A 468 19.39 19.14 -11.37
CA THR A 468 20.19 19.85 -12.39
C THR A 468 21.47 19.11 -12.74
N GLN A 469 21.99 18.28 -11.84
CA GLN A 469 23.11 17.36 -12.11
C GLN A 469 22.67 16.08 -12.86
N GLY A 470 21.39 15.93 -13.19
CA GLY A 470 20.85 14.78 -13.93
C GLY A 470 20.55 13.55 -13.07
N HIS A 471 20.55 13.67 -11.74
CA HIS A 471 20.18 12.56 -10.85
C HIS A 471 18.66 12.43 -10.74
N ALA A 472 18.16 11.23 -10.43
CA ALA A 472 16.74 10.92 -10.14
C ALA A 472 15.71 11.07 -11.29
N LEU A 473 16.13 11.49 -12.48
CA LEU A 473 15.26 11.55 -13.66
C LEU A 473 15.39 10.27 -14.50
N SER A 474 14.25 9.69 -14.90
CA SER A 474 14.23 8.58 -15.85
C SER A 474 14.39 9.07 -17.30
N LYS A 475 14.90 8.22 -18.20
CA LYS A 475 14.99 8.56 -19.64
C LYS A 475 13.63 8.96 -20.22
N HIS A 476 12.55 8.31 -19.78
CA HIS A 476 11.18 8.62 -20.19
C HIS A 476 10.75 10.02 -19.74
N GLN A 477 11.00 10.39 -18.48
CA GLN A 477 10.71 11.72 -17.94
C GLN A 477 11.49 12.81 -18.69
N VAL A 478 12.78 12.57 -18.99
CA VAL A 478 13.60 13.50 -19.75
C VAL A 478 13.05 13.68 -21.17
N GLY A 479 12.69 12.59 -21.84
CA GLY A 479 12.09 12.62 -23.18
C GLY A 479 10.80 13.44 -23.23
N LEU A 480 9.88 13.19 -22.29
CA LEU A 480 8.63 13.95 -22.18
C LEU A 480 8.86 15.42 -21.84
N THR A 481 9.77 15.71 -20.91
CA THR A 481 10.09 17.10 -20.53
C THR A 481 10.63 17.88 -21.72
N ASN A 482 11.55 17.29 -22.49
CA ASN A 482 12.12 17.93 -23.69
C ASN A 482 11.09 18.06 -24.82
N ALA A 483 10.10 17.16 -24.90
CA ALA A 483 9.01 17.27 -25.85
C ALA A 483 8.02 18.39 -25.47
N LEU A 484 7.75 18.56 -24.17
CA LEU A 484 6.87 19.61 -23.65
C LEU A 484 7.53 21.00 -23.70
N TYR A 485 8.84 21.06 -23.43
CA TYR A 485 9.62 22.30 -23.36
C TYR A 485 10.77 22.25 -24.38
N ALA A 486 10.44 22.55 -25.64
CA ALA A 486 11.41 22.50 -26.74
C ALA A 486 12.54 23.54 -26.57
N ALA A 487 12.23 24.73 -26.05
CA ALA A 487 13.21 25.72 -25.66
C ALA A 487 13.18 25.98 -24.14
N LEU A 488 14.30 26.41 -23.57
CA LEU A 488 14.39 26.73 -22.14
C LEU A 488 13.36 27.81 -21.72
N GLN A 489 13.11 28.77 -22.62
CA GLN A 489 12.15 29.86 -22.44
C GLN A 489 10.70 29.38 -22.34
N ASP A 490 10.40 28.19 -22.85
CA ASP A 490 9.05 27.59 -22.73
C ASP A 490 8.79 27.05 -21.33
N GLY A 491 9.86 26.74 -20.58
CA GLY A 491 9.79 26.33 -19.18
C GLY A 491 9.64 27.49 -18.20
N ASP A 492 9.78 28.74 -18.65
CA ASP A 492 9.67 29.91 -17.78
C ASP A 492 8.25 30.06 -17.23
N TYR A 493 8.15 30.20 -15.91
CA TYR A 493 6.86 30.38 -15.25
C TYR A 493 6.24 31.75 -15.59
N SER A 494 5.28 31.76 -16.51
CA SER A 494 4.58 32.97 -16.96
C SER A 494 3.30 33.31 -16.17
N GLY A 495 3.15 32.80 -14.93
CA GLY A 495 1.95 33.00 -14.10
C GLY A 495 0.72 32.17 -14.53
N HIS A 496 -0.50 32.61 -14.14
CA HIS A 496 -1.78 31.95 -14.45
C HIS A 496 -2.05 31.72 -15.96
N SER A 497 -1.23 32.30 -16.83
CA SER A 497 -1.30 32.30 -18.28
C SER A 497 -1.04 30.94 -18.95
N PHE A 498 -0.62 29.91 -18.21
CA PHE A 498 -0.38 28.57 -18.79
C PHE A 498 -1.65 27.92 -19.37
N LEU A 499 -2.85 28.40 -18.99
CA LEU A 499 -4.12 27.97 -19.58
C LEU A 499 -4.38 28.52 -20.99
N HIS A 500 -3.60 29.50 -21.48
CA HIS A 500 -3.87 30.16 -22.76
C HIS A 500 -2.97 29.69 -23.93
N ARG A 501 -1.88 28.95 -23.68
CA ARG A 501 -0.97 28.50 -24.77
C ARG A 501 -1.56 27.37 -25.65
N ALA A 502 -2.68 26.78 -25.30
CA ALA A 502 -3.39 25.79 -26.13
C ALA A 502 -4.36 26.42 -27.15
N THR A 503 -4.35 27.74 -27.36
CA THR A 503 -5.22 28.42 -28.35
C THR A 503 -4.55 28.69 -29.70
N HIS A 504 -3.29 28.26 -29.89
CA HIS A 504 -2.59 28.40 -31.16
C HIS A 504 -1.74 27.17 -31.49
N ILE A 505 -2.38 26.01 -31.69
CA ILE A 505 -2.01 25.01 -32.71
C ILE A 505 -3.31 24.50 -33.32
#